data_AF-A0A1K2F8U4-F1
#
_entry.id   AF-A0A1K2F8U4-F1
#
_cell.length_a   1.000
_cell.length_b   1.000
_cell.length_c   1.000
_cell.angle_alpha   90.00
_cell.angle_beta   90.00
_cell.angle_gamma   90.00
#
_symmetry.space_group_name_H-M   'P 1'
#
loop_
_entity.id
_entity.type
_entity.pdbx_description
1 polymer ?
#
loop_
_entity_poly.entity_id
_entity_poly.type
_entity_poly.pdbx_seq_one_letter_code
_entity_poly.pdbx_strand_id
1 'polypeptide(L)'
;MTKTTAGTRPGNSGRAAWADKLELDLVLVHRVPRELVNRVREEVACAVTETGQSAEELFGPAEEYATAVATERVDAGPRSTRDFEGRTSATHFRQGMVAGGITVLIMATVGTFGDEDRSGASVLLLSLSASLLVAASFAVLPALRAAGRTGAAWLYGSGAGVIAAAGIWLASLPAAQDAHSFPFPPFAAAGFALLLGALGLATPERVVSRWFSPGEGRWLDNEQWLCRLGELLYGRHGLPMRTAQQHVTEAREHLAATGRAAQQELGQVEIYAMNLTDGPIREVQRVRHQFLGSLSSMAVFAVLFTLTLTDSDSGGATPWVHAVLFVCSGAVAVTFLRKMRGPVNHAGQR
;
A
#
# COMPACT_ATOMS: atom_id res chain seq x y z
N MET A 1 6.15 67.13 9.74
CA MET A 1 5.38 65.90 10.07
C MET A 1 5.19 65.09 8.79
N THR A 2 6.19 64.29 8.44
CA THR A 2 6.17 63.38 7.29
C THR A 2 5.75 62.00 7.79
N LYS A 3 4.61 61.52 7.28
CA LYS A 3 3.99 60.26 7.65
C LYS A 3 4.65 59.14 6.84
N THR A 4 5.61 58.46 7.45
CA THR A 4 6.26 57.28 6.87
C THR A 4 5.24 56.16 6.75
N THR A 5 4.73 55.92 5.54
CA THR A 5 3.92 54.75 5.22
C THR A 5 4.80 53.52 5.25
N ALA A 6 4.66 52.71 6.30
CA ALA A 6 5.26 51.40 6.40
C ALA A 6 4.68 50.50 5.28
N GLY A 7 5.39 50.41 4.16
CA GLY A 7 5.10 49.45 3.11
C GLY A 7 5.30 48.04 3.67
N THR A 8 4.22 47.29 3.84
CA THR A 8 4.25 45.84 4.04
C THR A 8 5.04 45.23 2.89
N ARG A 9 6.27 44.78 3.20
CA ARG A 9 7.21 44.16 2.24
C ARG A 9 6.49 42.99 1.55
N PRO A 10 6.22 43.05 0.24
CA PRO A 10 5.44 42.03 -0.48
C PRO A 10 6.09 40.63 -0.55
N GLY A 11 7.28 40.43 0.03
CA GLY A 11 8.08 39.20 -0.14
C GLY A 11 7.86 38.09 0.88
N ASN A 12 7.24 38.35 2.04
CA ASN A 12 7.17 37.33 3.10
C ASN A 12 6.09 36.26 2.87
N SER A 13 4.96 36.60 2.25
CA SER A 13 3.87 35.65 1.99
C SER A 13 4.24 34.63 0.90
N GLY A 14 4.91 35.07 -0.17
CA GLY A 14 5.38 34.18 -1.24
C GLY A 14 6.44 33.18 -0.77
N ARG A 15 7.36 33.61 0.10
CA ARG A 15 8.38 32.73 0.68
C ARG A 15 7.76 31.63 1.55
N ALA A 16 6.80 31.98 2.39
CA ALA A 16 6.11 31.01 3.24
C ALA A 16 5.32 29.99 2.39
N ALA A 17 4.56 30.47 1.40
CA ALA A 17 3.78 29.61 0.52
C ALA A 17 4.65 28.62 -0.29
N TRP A 18 5.80 29.06 -0.82
CA TRP A 18 6.71 28.17 -1.54
C TRP A 18 7.33 27.12 -0.61
N ALA A 19 7.77 27.51 0.58
CA ALA A 19 8.39 26.60 1.54
C ALA A 19 7.39 25.57 2.11
N ASP A 20 6.15 25.98 2.35
CA ASP A 20 5.07 25.10 2.79
C ASP A 20 4.71 24.11 1.69
N LYS A 21 4.69 24.55 0.43
CA LYS A 21 4.47 23.67 -0.73
C LYS A 21 5.61 22.66 -0.89
N LEU A 22 6.87 23.09 -0.79
CA LEU A 22 8.04 22.20 -0.81
C LEU A 22 7.95 21.15 0.30
N GLU A 23 7.63 21.56 1.54
CA GLU A 23 7.46 20.63 2.66
C GLU A 23 6.34 19.63 2.38
N LEU A 24 5.19 20.12 1.89
CA LEU A 24 4.04 19.30 1.58
C LEU A 24 4.37 18.26 0.50
N ASP A 25 5.08 18.64 -0.56
CA ASP A 25 5.46 17.71 -1.62
C ASP A 25 6.54 16.73 -1.16
N LEU A 26 7.56 17.18 -0.44
CA LEU A 26 8.58 16.29 0.11
C LEU A 26 7.96 15.26 1.08
N VAL A 27 7.02 15.66 1.93
CA VAL A 27 6.41 14.78 2.94
C VAL A 27 5.31 13.90 2.36
N LEU A 28 4.36 14.47 1.61
CA LEU A 28 3.17 13.76 1.15
C LEU A 28 3.38 13.03 -0.18
N VAL A 29 4.09 13.65 -1.13
CA VAL A 29 4.32 13.10 -2.48
C VAL A 29 5.54 12.18 -2.48
N HIS A 30 6.69 12.69 -2.05
CA HIS A 30 7.96 11.97 -2.12
C HIS A 30 8.30 11.16 -0.85
N ARG A 31 7.58 11.39 0.26
CA ARG A 31 7.74 10.70 1.55
C ARG A 31 9.19 10.71 2.06
N VAL A 32 9.83 11.87 1.94
CA VAL A 32 11.19 12.13 2.41
C VAL A 32 11.23 12.13 3.94
N PRO A 33 12.26 11.55 4.59
CA PRO A 33 12.39 11.60 6.05
C PRO A 33 12.39 13.04 6.56
N ARG A 34 11.70 13.30 7.68
CA ARG A 34 11.52 14.66 8.23
C ARG A 34 12.86 15.35 8.50
N GLU A 35 13.88 14.58 8.88
CA GLU A 35 15.23 15.09 9.13
C GLU A 35 15.86 15.67 7.86
N LEU A 36 15.66 15.02 6.71
CA LEU A 36 16.13 15.52 5.42
C LEU A 36 15.27 16.69 4.93
N VAL A 37 13.95 16.66 5.15
CA VAL A 37 13.07 17.80 4.84
C VAL A 37 13.50 19.05 5.61
N ASN A 38 13.74 18.94 6.92
CA ASN A 38 14.18 20.06 7.75
C ASN A 38 15.53 20.61 7.26
N ARG A 39 16.49 19.71 6.96
CA ARG A 39 17.80 20.12 6.43
C ARG A 39 17.67 20.86 5.10
N VAL A 40 16.88 20.35 4.16
CA VAL A 40 16.67 20.98 2.85
C VAL A 40 16.00 22.35 3.01
N ARG A 41 15.03 22.48 3.93
CA ARG A 41 14.41 23.78 4.22
C ARG A 41 15.39 24.79 4.81
N GLU A 42 16.24 24.35 5.73
CA GLU A 42 17.30 25.17 6.31
C GLU A 42 18.29 25.64 5.24
N GLU A 43 18.73 24.74 4.35
CA GLU A 43 19.61 25.08 3.22
C GLU A 43 18.97 26.10 2.28
N VAL A 44 17.71 25.88 1.88
CA VAL A 44 16.98 26.84 1.02
C VAL A 44 16.81 28.19 1.71
N ALA A 45 16.47 28.21 3.00
CA ALA A 45 16.33 29.44 3.77
C ALA A 45 17.66 30.20 3.88
N CYS A 46 18.78 29.48 4.05
CA CYS A 46 20.13 30.05 4.07
C CYS A 46 20.46 30.68 2.72
N ALA A 47 20.30 29.94 1.61
CA ALA A 47 20.59 30.41 0.26
C ALA A 47 19.75 31.63 -0.15
N VAL A 48 18.47 31.65 0.20
CA VAL A 48 17.56 32.79 -0.03
C VAL A 48 17.98 34.01 0.79
N THR A 49 18.49 33.81 2.01
CA THR A 49 18.93 34.92 2.87
C THR A 49 20.26 35.49 2.40
N GLU A 50 21.19 34.64 1.95
CA GLU A 50 22.51 35.03 1.46
C GLU A 50 22.45 35.77 0.11
N THR A 51 21.60 35.31 -0.81
CA THR A 51 21.50 35.90 -2.16
C THR A 51 20.50 37.04 -2.25
N GLY A 52 19.53 37.09 -1.33
CA GLY A 52 18.41 38.04 -1.37
C GLY A 52 17.39 37.78 -2.48
N GLN A 53 17.56 36.73 -3.30
CA GLN A 53 16.64 36.32 -4.35
C GLN A 53 15.48 35.50 -3.79
N SER A 54 14.38 35.38 -4.55
CA SER A 54 13.28 34.51 -4.13
C SER A 54 13.64 33.03 -4.29
N ALA A 55 13.01 32.15 -3.50
CA ALA A 55 13.24 30.71 -3.60
C ALA A 55 12.88 30.15 -4.98
N GLU A 56 11.82 30.69 -5.60
CA GLU A 56 11.37 30.29 -6.93
C GLU A 56 12.35 30.69 -8.04
N GLU A 57 13.03 31.83 -7.92
CA GLU A 57 14.07 32.23 -8.87
C GLU A 57 15.34 31.36 -8.73
N LEU A 58 15.71 30.98 -7.51
CA LEU A 58 16.92 30.20 -7.24
C LEU A 58 16.76 28.72 -7.58
N PHE A 59 15.62 28.14 -7.21
CA PHE A 59 15.41 26.69 -7.21
C PHE A 59 14.30 26.25 -8.18
N GLY A 60 13.60 27.20 -8.80
CA GLY A 60 12.44 26.93 -9.63
C GLY A 60 11.17 26.64 -8.81
N PRO A 61 10.14 26.09 -9.47
CA PRO A 61 8.91 25.67 -8.79
C PRO A 61 9.21 24.65 -7.68
N ALA A 62 8.53 24.80 -6.54
CA ALA A 62 8.73 23.93 -5.38
C ALA A 62 8.58 22.43 -5.70
N GLU A 63 7.66 22.08 -6.61
CA GLU A 63 7.38 20.69 -7.03
C GLU A 63 8.57 20.08 -7.79
N GLU A 64 9.17 20.84 -8.70
CA GLU A 64 10.32 20.42 -9.49
C GLU A 64 11.55 20.26 -8.60
N TYR A 65 11.77 21.21 -7.70
CA TYR A 65 12.85 21.13 -6.73
C TYR A 65 12.66 19.97 -5.74
N ALA A 66 11.44 19.74 -5.25
CA ALA A 66 11.12 18.59 -4.40
C ALA A 66 11.46 17.27 -5.11
N THR A 67 11.13 17.17 -6.40
CA THR A 67 11.44 16.00 -7.23
C THR A 67 12.94 15.81 -7.40
N ALA A 68 13.70 16.88 -7.66
CA ALA A 68 15.15 16.84 -7.75
C ALA A 68 15.79 16.39 -6.43
N VAL A 69 15.41 17.02 -5.31
CA VAL A 69 15.87 16.65 -3.96
C VAL A 69 15.54 15.20 -3.63
N ALA A 70 14.33 14.74 -3.93
CA ALA A 70 13.93 13.37 -3.68
C ALA A 70 14.75 12.36 -4.51
N THR A 71 15.11 12.73 -5.73
CA THR A 71 15.86 11.86 -6.66
C THR A 71 17.34 11.81 -6.32
N GLU A 72 17.92 12.93 -5.91
CA GLU A 72 19.35 13.06 -5.65
C GLU A 72 19.74 12.72 -4.21
N ARG A 73 18.93 13.14 -3.23
CA ARG A 73 19.35 13.17 -1.82
C ARG A 73 18.71 12.12 -0.93
N VAL A 74 17.64 11.47 -1.37
CA VAL A 74 17.05 10.37 -0.58
C VAL A 74 17.92 9.13 -0.81
N ASP A 75 18.55 8.59 0.22
CA ASP A 75 19.39 7.39 0.06
C ASP A 75 18.67 6.26 -0.70
N ALA A 76 19.43 5.53 -1.53
CA ALA A 76 18.90 4.40 -2.30
C ALA A 76 18.31 3.30 -1.40
N GLY A 77 18.80 3.18 -0.15
CA GLY A 77 18.29 2.22 0.84
C GLY A 77 16.79 2.39 1.10
N PRO A 78 16.32 3.51 1.69
CA PRO A 78 14.90 3.78 1.90
C PRO A 78 14.04 3.67 0.63
N ARG A 79 14.58 4.06 -0.55
CA ARG A 79 13.85 3.92 -1.83
C ARG A 79 13.68 2.46 -2.25
N SER A 80 14.70 1.63 -2.05
CA SER A 80 14.69 0.22 -2.46
C SER A 80 13.69 -0.65 -1.69
N THR A 81 13.30 -0.24 -0.47
CA THR A 81 12.30 -0.95 0.35
C THR A 81 10.85 -0.73 -0.11
N ARG A 82 10.62 0.27 -0.98
CA ARG A 82 9.29 0.61 -1.49
C ARG A 82 9.01 -0.20 -2.74
N ASP A 83 7.75 -0.60 -2.88
CA ASP A 83 7.26 -1.25 -4.08
C ASP A 83 7.04 -0.25 -5.24
N PHE A 84 6.54 -0.76 -6.36
CA PHE A 84 6.18 0.09 -7.50
C PHE A 84 5.07 1.10 -7.19
N GLU A 85 4.22 0.86 -6.18
CA GLU A 85 3.19 1.80 -5.69
C GLU A 85 3.74 2.87 -4.74
N GLY A 86 5.03 2.81 -4.37
CA GLY A 86 5.63 3.69 -3.37
C GLY A 86 5.23 3.35 -1.93
N ARG A 87 4.71 2.14 -1.71
CA ARG A 87 4.29 1.61 -0.41
C ARG A 87 5.32 0.61 0.10
N THR A 88 5.42 0.51 1.42
CA THR A 88 6.21 -0.54 2.07
C THR A 88 5.34 -1.76 2.33
N SER A 89 5.97 -2.93 2.55
CA SER A 89 5.26 -4.14 3.00
C SER A 89 4.43 -3.88 4.27
N ALA A 90 4.95 -3.07 5.19
CA ALA A 90 4.24 -2.65 6.40
C ALA A 90 2.98 -1.82 6.10
N THR A 91 3.04 -0.93 5.11
CA THR A 91 1.87 -0.15 4.69
C THR A 91 0.76 -1.05 4.15
N HIS A 92 1.11 -2.00 3.28
CA HIS A 92 0.14 -2.98 2.75
C HIS A 92 -0.49 -3.82 3.86
N PHE A 93 0.33 -4.34 4.77
CA PHE A 93 -0.15 -5.11 5.92
C PHE A 93 -1.13 -4.29 6.77
N ARG A 94 -0.77 -3.06 7.15
CA ARG A 94 -1.64 -2.18 7.94
C ARG A 94 -2.96 -1.89 7.22
N GLN A 95 -2.90 -1.53 5.94
CA GLN A 95 -4.09 -1.23 5.14
C GLN A 95 -5.01 -2.45 5.03
N GLY A 96 -4.45 -3.63 4.78
CA GLY A 96 -5.22 -4.86 4.70
C GLY A 96 -5.80 -5.31 6.05
N MET A 97 -5.11 -5.07 7.16
CA MET A 97 -5.64 -5.36 8.50
C MET A 97 -6.80 -4.44 8.86
N VAL A 98 -6.70 -3.15 8.54
CA VAL A 98 -7.81 -2.19 8.71
C VAL A 98 -8.99 -2.56 7.80
N ALA A 99 -8.74 -2.84 6.52
CA ALA A 99 -9.78 -3.27 5.59
C ALA A 99 -10.46 -4.57 6.04
N GLY A 100 -9.67 -5.56 6.46
CA GLY A 100 -10.15 -6.82 7.03
C GLY A 100 -11.02 -6.59 8.26
N GLY A 101 -10.57 -5.77 9.21
CA GLY A 101 -11.36 -5.38 10.39
C GLY A 101 -12.71 -4.74 10.01
N ILE A 102 -12.72 -3.81 9.06
CA ILE A 102 -13.96 -3.18 8.55
C ILE A 102 -14.87 -4.25 7.93
N THR A 103 -14.35 -5.18 7.13
CA THR A 103 -15.15 -6.25 6.55
C THR A 103 -15.75 -7.17 7.61
N VAL A 104 -14.97 -7.57 8.62
CA VAL A 104 -15.47 -8.38 9.76
C VAL A 104 -16.62 -7.66 10.44
N LEU A 105 -16.47 -6.35 10.68
CA LEU A 105 -17.47 -5.54 11.37
C LEU A 105 -18.77 -5.45 10.56
N ILE A 106 -18.66 -5.22 9.24
CA ILE A 106 -19.82 -5.21 8.34
C ILE A 106 -20.52 -6.57 8.38
N MET A 107 -19.77 -7.68 8.25
CA MET A 107 -20.34 -9.03 8.28
C MET A 107 -20.99 -9.37 9.63
N ALA A 108 -20.37 -8.97 10.74
CA ALA A 108 -20.95 -9.14 12.07
C ALA A 108 -22.26 -8.36 12.20
N THR A 109 -22.30 -7.13 11.68
CA THR A 109 -23.49 -6.26 11.70
C THR A 109 -24.62 -6.85 10.83
N VAL A 110 -24.31 -7.31 9.63
CA VAL A 110 -25.28 -7.99 8.76
C VAL A 110 -25.80 -9.25 9.46
N GLY A 111 -24.92 -10.02 10.09
CA GLY A 111 -25.26 -11.22 10.83
C GLY A 111 -26.14 -10.99 12.07
N THR A 112 -25.99 -9.84 12.75
CA THR A 112 -26.84 -9.50 13.92
C THR A 112 -28.26 -9.13 13.57
N PHE A 113 -28.44 -8.51 12.40
CA PHE A 113 -29.72 -7.93 12.01
C PHE A 113 -30.40 -8.70 10.87
N GLY A 114 -29.78 -9.79 10.40
CA GLY A 114 -30.40 -10.75 9.51
C GLY A 114 -31.38 -11.66 10.24
N ASP A 115 -32.17 -12.39 9.47
CA ASP A 115 -33.24 -13.29 9.93
C ASP A 115 -32.90 -14.09 11.19
N GLU A 116 -33.84 -14.15 12.15
CA GLU A 116 -33.70 -14.87 13.43
C GLU A 116 -33.44 -16.38 13.25
N ASP A 117 -33.71 -16.91 12.06
CA ASP A 117 -33.60 -18.33 11.72
C ASP A 117 -32.18 -18.81 11.41
N ARG A 118 -31.19 -17.93 11.22
CA ARG A 118 -29.79 -18.37 11.00
C ARG A 118 -29.09 -18.62 12.32
N SER A 119 -28.59 -19.85 12.53
CA SER A 119 -27.73 -20.18 13.67
C SER A 119 -26.56 -19.21 13.79
N GLY A 120 -26.31 -18.70 14.99
CA GLY A 120 -25.16 -17.82 15.25
C GLY A 120 -23.80 -18.46 14.91
N ALA A 121 -23.70 -19.79 14.91
CA ALA A 121 -22.48 -20.53 14.59
C ALA A 121 -22.11 -20.44 13.09
N SER A 122 -23.07 -20.62 12.18
CA SER A 122 -22.81 -20.53 10.74
C SER A 122 -22.38 -19.11 10.33
N VAL A 123 -23.03 -18.09 10.90
CA VAL A 123 -22.68 -16.67 10.70
C VAL A 123 -21.26 -16.38 11.17
N LEU A 124 -20.87 -16.90 12.34
CA LEU A 124 -19.51 -16.75 12.86
C LEU A 124 -18.47 -17.41 11.95
N LEU A 125 -18.72 -18.65 11.53
CA LEU A 125 -17.79 -19.39 10.66
C LEU A 125 -17.63 -18.73 9.29
N LEU A 126 -18.73 -18.26 8.69
CA LEU A 126 -18.70 -17.51 7.43
C LEU A 126 -17.98 -16.18 7.60
N SER A 127 -18.29 -15.43 8.66
CA SER A 127 -17.64 -14.15 8.96
C SER A 127 -16.13 -14.33 9.16
N LEU A 128 -15.70 -15.31 9.97
CA LEU A 128 -14.28 -15.59 10.19
C LEU A 128 -13.58 -16.04 8.91
N SER A 129 -14.22 -16.90 8.10
CA SER A 129 -13.65 -17.39 6.83
C SER A 129 -13.47 -16.25 5.82
N ALA A 130 -14.50 -15.42 5.66
CA ALA A 130 -14.45 -14.24 4.81
C ALA A 130 -13.38 -13.25 5.30
N SER A 131 -13.32 -13.02 6.60
CA SER A 131 -12.35 -12.13 7.24
C SER A 131 -10.92 -12.61 7.02
N LEU A 132 -10.67 -13.91 7.16
CA LEU A 132 -9.36 -14.52 6.89
C LEU A 132 -8.97 -14.35 5.41
N LEU A 133 -9.89 -14.59 4.48
CA LEU A 133 -9.64 -14.38 3.05
C LEU A 133 -9.33 -12.93 2.73
N VAL A 134 -10.06 -11.98 3.31
CA VAL A 134 -9.84 -10.55 3.10
C VAL A 134 -8.50 -10.13 3.71
N ALA A 135 -8.21 -10.53 4.95
CA ALA A 135 -6.93 -10.24 5.59
C ALA A 135 -5.75 -10.85 4.81
N ALA A 136 -5.86 -12.09 4.34
CA ALA A 136 -4.84 -12.71 3.51
C ALA A 136 -4.67 -11.96 2.18
N SER A 137 -5.77 -11.67 1.49
CA SER A 137 -5.76 -11.07 0.14
C SER A 137 -5.30 -9.62 0.12
N PHE A 138 -5.67 -8.83 1.13
CA PHE A 138 -5.40 -7.40 1.17
C PHE A 138 -4.25 -7.02 2.12
N ALA A 139 -3.88 -7.85 3.09
CA ALA A 139 -2.79 -7.56 4.03
C ALA A 139 -1.55 -8.40 3.74
N VAL A 140 -1.69 -9.74 3.83
CA VAL A 140 -0.53 -10.64 3.88
C VAL A 140 0.07 -10.86 2.51
N LEU A 141 -0.74 -11.15 1.49
CA LEU A 141 -0.26 -11.40 0.13
C LEU A 141 0.41 -10.17 -0.48
N PRO A 142 -0.16 -8.95 -0.41
CA PRO A 142 0.49 -7.76 -0.95
C PRO A 142 1.75 -7.40 -0.16
N ALA A 143 1.75 -7.56 1.18
CA ALA A 143 2.94 -7.34 1.99
C ALA A 143 4.09 -8.30 1.66
N LEU A 144 3.79 -9.60 1.47
CA LEU A 144 4.78 -10.59 1.07
C LEU A 144 5.30 -10.36 -0.35
N ARG A 145 4.42 -9.98 -1.29
CA ARG A 145 4.83 -9.60 -2.64
C ARG A 145 5.71 -8.36 -2.64
N ALA A 146 5.31 -7.31 -1.91
CA ALA A 146 6.11 -6.11 -1.73
C ALA A 146 7.45 -6.41 -1.04
N ALA A 147 7.52 -7.44 -0.20
CA ALA A 147 8.77 -7.91 0.39
C ALA A 147 9.62 -8.77 -0.56
N GLY A 148 9.15 -9.05 -1.78
CA GLY A 148 9.80 -9.96 -2.73
C GLY A 148 9.83 -11.40 -2.23
N ARG A 149 8.77 -11.88 -1.55
CA ARG A 149 8.67 -13.26 -1.06
C ARG A 149 7.49 -13.96 -1.72
N THR A 150 7.52 -14.06 -3.04
CA THR A 150 6.37 -14.54 -3.82
C THR A 150 6.06 -16.01 -3.57
N GLY A 151 7.07 -16.86 -3.33
CA GLY A 151 6.86 -18.25 -2.94
C GLY A 151 6.11 -18.38 -1.62
N ALA A 152 6.50 -17.59 -0.60
CA ALA A 152 5.79 -17.54 0.66
C ALA A 152 4.36 -17.00 0.48
N ALA A 153 4.18 -15.97 -0.34
CA ALA A 153 2.85 -15.43 -0.64
C ALA A 153 1.92 -16.53 -1.16
N TRP A 154 2.35 -17.34 -2.13
CA TRP A 154 1.55 -18.47 -2.62
C TRP A 154 1.20 -19.48 -1.52
N LEU A 155 2.17 -19.86 -0.69
CA LEU A 155 1.95 -20.80 0.41
C LEU A 155 0.90 -20.26 1.41
N TYR A 156 1.04 -19.00 1.85
CA TYR A 156 0.08 -18.38 2.76
C TYR A 156 -1.29 -18.18 2.12
N GLY A 157 -1.34 -17.84 0.84
CA GLY A 157 -2.58 -17.70 0.07
C GLY A 157 -3.32 -19.02 -0.04
N SER A 158 -2.64 -20.11 -0.41
CA SER A 158 -3.21 -21.45 -0.46
C SER A 158 -3.69 -21.91 0.91
N GLY A 159 -2.88 -21.70 1.97
CA GLY A 159 -3.28 -22.04 3.34
C GLY A 159 -4.53 -21.30 3.81
N ALA A 160 -4.59 -19.98 3.58
CA ALA A 160 -5.78 -19.18 3.89
C ALA A 160 -7.01 -19.64 3.09
N GLY A 161 -6.83 -20.00 1.81
CA GLY A 161 -7.89 -20.55 0.96
C GLY A 161 -8.44 -21.88 1.49
N VAL A 162 -7.57 -22.80 1.90
CA VAL A 162 -7.98 -24.09 2.49
C VAL A 162 -8.73 -23.88 3.80
N ILE A 163 -8.25 -23.02 4.70
CA ILE A 163 -8.92 -22.73 5.98
C ILE A 163 -10.30 -22.12 5.74
N ALA A 164 -10.39 -21.15 4.82
CA ALA A 164 -11.66 -20.52 4.50
C ALA A 164 -12.65 -21.48 3.84
N ALA A 165 -12.19 -22.33 2.92
CA ALA A 165 -13.02 -23.37 2.31
C ALA A 165 -13.53 -24.36 3.36
N ALA A 166 -12.68 -24.76 4.31
CA ALA A 166 -13.08 -25.62 5.43
C ALA A 166 -14.11 -24.95 6.34
N GLY A 167 -13.96 -23.65 6.63
CA GLY A 167 -14.93 -22.90 7.42
C GLY A 167 -16.27 -22.70 6.71
N ILE A 168 -16.27 -22.45 5.41
CA ILE A 168 -17.48 -22.41 4.56
C ILE A 168 -18.17 -23.78 4.54
N TRP A 169 -17.39 -24.85 4.33
CA TRP A 169 -17.92 -26.20 4.35
C TRP A 169 -18.54 -26.56 5.71
N LEU A 170 -17.84 -26.24 6.81
CA LEU A 170 -18.35 -26.47 8.16
C LEU A 170 -19.63 -25.67 8.44
N ALA A 171 -19.71 -24.42 7.96
CA ALA A 171 -20.91 -23.59 8.07
C ALA A 171 -22.10 -24.12 7.26
N SER A 172 -21.85 -24.95 6.24
CA SER A 172 -22.88 -25.58 5.41
C SER A 172 -23.46 -26.87 6.00
N LEU A 173 -22.86 -27.40 7.07
CA LEU A 173 -23.33 -28.64 7.68
C LEU A 173 -24.65 -28.40 8.44
N PRO A 174 -25.63 -29.33 8.36
CA PRO A 174 -26.88 -29.22 9.12
C PRO A 174 -26.63 -29.03 10.62
N ALA A 175 -25.66 -29.74 11.18
CA ALA A 175 -25.29 -29.60 12.60
C ALA A 175 -24.82 -28.18 12.98
N ALA A 176 -24.25 -27.41 12.04
CA ALA A 176 -23.89 -26.03 12.27
C ALA A 176 -25.10 -25.09 12.14
N GLN A 177 -26.06 -25.43 11.28
CA GLN A 177 -27.33 -24.71 11.05
C GLN A 177 -28.35 -24.94 12.16
N ASP A 178 -28.35 -26.13 12.77
CA ASP A 178 -29.25 -26.50 13.86
C ASP A 178 -28.65 -26.17 15.24
N ALA A 179 -27.40 -25.71 15.28
CA ALA A 179 -26.74 -25.29 16.50
C ALA A 179 -27.50 -24.11 17.10
N HIS A 180 -27.91 -24.24 18.36
CA HIS A 180 -28.70 -23.21 19.05
C HIS A 180 -28.02 -21.85 18.94
N SER A 181 -28.83 -20.82 18.66
CA SER A 181 -28.40 -19.43 18.56
C SER A 181 -27.66 -19.01 19.82
N PHE A 182 -26.33 -19.07 19.75
CA PHE A 182 -25.48 -18.53 20.79
C PHE A 182 -25.57 -17.00 20.68
N PRO A 183 -25.80 -16.24 21.76
CA PRO A 183 -25.96 -14.77 21.68
C PRO A 183 -24.63 -14.02 21.55
N PHE A 184 -23.49 -14.70 21.66
CA PHE A 184 -22.14 -14.12 21.64
C PHE A 184 -21.38 -13.97 20.30
N PRO A 185 -21.79 -14.57 19.15
CA PRO A 185 -21.08 -14.47 17.87
C PRO A 185 -20.78 -13.05 17.38
N PRO A 186 -21.71 -12.08 17.47
CA PRO A 186 -21.49 -10.79 16.85
C PRO A 186 -20.58 -9.89 17.67
N PHE A 187 -20.62 -9.98 19.00
CA PHE A 187 -19.69 -9.29 19.88
C PHE A 187 -18.28 -9.86 19.76
N ALA A 188 -18.15 -11.18 19.59
CA ALA A 188 -16.86 -11.81 19.31
C ALA A 188 -16.29 -11.35 17.97
N ALA A 189 -17.12 -11.29 16.92
CA ALA A 189 -16.71 -10.79 15.61
C ALA A 189 -16.36 -9.29 15.63
N ALA A 190 -17.14 -8.45 16.33
CA ALA A 190 -16.84 -7.04 16.52
C ALA A 190 -15.55 -6.84 17.34
N GLY A 191 -15.34 -7.63 18.40
CA GLY A 191 -14.11 -7.64 19.18
C GLY A 191 -12.90 -8.03 18.32
N PHE A 192 -13.04 -9.04 17.46
CA PHE A 192 -12.00 -9.44 16.51
C PHE A 192 -11.71 -8.35 15.48
N ALA A 193 -12.75 -7.68 14.95
CA ALA A 193 -12.62 -6.54 14.05
C ALA A 193 -11.81 -5.40 14.66
N LEU A 194 -12.15 -5.02 15.90
CA LEU A 194 -11.43 -4.00 16.66
C LEU A 194 -9.99 -4.42 16.96
N LEU A 195 -9.76 -5.70 17.28
CA LEU A 195 -8.42 -6.23 17.50
C LEU A 195 -7.56 -6.15 16.24
N LEU A 196 -8.10 -6.54 15.07
CA LEU A 196 -7.39 -6.45 13.79
C LEU A 196 -7.06 -5.00 13.44
N GLY A 197 -8.02 -4.08 13.61
CA GLY A 197 -7.83 -2.66 13.37
C GLY A 197 -6.79 -2.05 14.32
N ALA A 198 -6.89 -2.37 15.61
CA ALA A 198 -5.93 -1.95 16.62
C ALA A 198 -4.53 -2.51 16.33
N LEU A 199 -4.41 -3.78 15.95
CA LEU A 199 -3.13 -4.37 15.58
C LEU A 199 -2.54 -3.68 14.35
N GLY A 200 -3.35 -3.37 13.34
CA GLY A 200 -2.90 -2.62 12.17
C GLY A 200 -2.38 -1.22 12.53
N LEU A 201 -3.09 -0.48 13.37
CA LEU A 201 -2.74 0.90 13.73
C LEU A 201 -1.62 1.00 14.78
N ALA A 202 -1.58 0.08 15.75
CA ALA A 202 -0.66 0.13 16.87
C ALA A 202 0.69 -0.53 16.56
N THR A 203 0.78 -1.43 15.57
CA THR A 203 2.05 -2.11 15.28
C THR A 203 3.01 -1.15 14.57
N PRO A 204 4.19 -0.86 15.14
CA PRO A 204 5.17 0.02 14.50
C PRO A 204 5.64 -0.56 13.17
N GLU A 205 5.78 0.29 12.14
CA GLU A 205 6.17 -0.15 10.79
C GLU A 205 7.49 -0.92 10.78
N ARG A 206 8.41 -0.59 11.69
CA ARG A 206 9.72 -1.28 11.86
C ARG A 206 9.58 -2.74 12.31
N VAL A 207 8.55 -3.05 13.09
CA VAL A 207 8.29 -4.42 13.57
C VAL A 207 7.73 -5.25 12.41
N VAL A 208 6.75 -4.68 11.70
CA VAL A 208 6.13 -5.32 10.55
C VAL A 208 7.13 -5.53 9.41
N SER A 209 7.96 -4.53 9.11
CA SER A 209 9.00 -4.65 8.09
C SER A 209 9.98 -5.77 8.42
N ARG A 210 10.36 -5.94 9.69
CA ARG A 210 11.24 -7.03 10.14
C ARG A 210 10.61 -8.42 9.93
N TRP A 211 9.29 -8.57 10.08
CA TRP A 211 8.60 -9.84 9.82
C TRP A 211 8.69 -10.24 8.34
N PHE A 212 8.61 -9.26 7.44
CA PHE A 212 8.61 -9.50 6.00
C PHE A 212 10.00 -9.44 5.36
N SER A 213 10.95 -8.76 5.98
CA SER A 213 12.33 -8.59 5.53
C SER A 213 13.33 -9.06 6.60
N PRO A 214 13.35 -10.36 6.94
CA PRO A 214 14.33 -10.89 7.88
C PRO A 214 15.71 -10.95 7.20
N GLY A 215 16.52 -9.90 7.38
CA GLY A 215 17.94 -9.91 7.03
C GLY A 215 18.41 -8.85 6.04
N GLU A 216 17.90 -7.62 6.10
CA GLU A 216 18.59 -6.49 5.47
C GLU A 216 20.08 -6.49 5.89
N GLY A 217 20.98 -6.57 4.91
CA GLY A 217 22.42 -6.62 5.15
C GLY A 217 23.03 -8.00 5.45
N ARG A 218 22.26 -9.09 5.34
CA ARG A 218 22.84 -10.43 5.39
C ARG A 218 23.65 -10.70 4.12
N TRP A 219 24.87 -11.18 4.27
CA TRP A 219 25.66 -11.68 3.14
C TRP A 219 24.97 -12.90 2.54
N LEU A 220 24.52 -12.75 1.29
CA LEU A 220 23.86 -13.79 0.52
C LEU A 220 24.91 -14.48 -0.36
N ASP A 221 24.80 -15.80 -0.47
CA ASP A 221 25.51 -16.53 -1.53
C ASP A 221 24.99 -16.10 -2.92
N ASN A 222 25.78 -16.30 -3.96
CA ASN A 222 25.49 -15.84 -5.32
C ASN A 222 24.12 -16.36 -5.82
N GLU A 223 23.80 -17.64 -5.62
CA GLU A 223 22.51 -18.18 -6.04
C GLU A 223 21.34 -17.67 -5.18
N GLN A 224 21.57 -17.43 -3.88
CA GLN A 224 20.55 -16.82 -3.01
C GLN A 224 20.29 -15.36 -3.42
N TRP A 225 21.34 -14.64 -3.79
CA TRP A 225 21.25 -13.26 -4.32
C TRP A 225 20.46 -13.23 -5.64
N LEU A 226 20.75 -14.14 -6.57
CA LEU A 226 20.05 -14.24 -7.86
C LEU A 226 18.58 -14.67 -7.70
N CYS A 227 18.31 -15.62 -6.81
CA CYS A 227 16.95 -16.02 -6.46
C CYS A 227 16.18 -14.83 -5.90
N ARG A 228 16.78 -14.11 -4.93
CA ARG A 228 16.22 -12.90 -4.32
C ARG A 228 15.97 -11.79 -5.34
N LEU A 229 16.88 -11.59 -6.30
CA LEU A 229 16.70 -10.64 -7.39
C LEU A 229 15.44 -10.97 -8.20
N GLY A 230 15.28 -12.24 -8.60
CA GLY A 230 14.09 -12.68 -9.33
C GLY A 230 12.79 -12.44 -8.58
N GLU A 231 12.76 -12.75 -7.27
CA GLU A 231 11.57 -12.51 -6.44
C GLU A 231 11.26 -11.01 -6.24
N LEU A 232 12.29 -10.15 -6.14
CA LEU A 232 12.11 -8.70 -6.04
C LEU A 232 11.60 -8.11 -7.36
N LEU A 233 12.22 -8.46 -8.49
CA LEU A 233 11.81 -7.98 -9.81
C LEU A 233 10.36 -8.37 -10.13
N TYR A 234 10.00 -9.64 -9.91
CA TYR A 234 8.62 -10.12 -10.16
C TYR A 234 7.63 -9.62 -9.10
N GLY A 235 7.98 -9.68 -7.82
CA GLY A 235 7.07 -9.37 -6.71
C GLY A 235 6.97 -7.88 -6.38
N ARG A 236 8.08 -7.28 -5.95
CA ARG A 236 8.13 -5.89 -5.46
C ARG A 236 8.03 -4.87 -6.59
N HIS A 237 8.67 -5.15 -7.72
CA HIS A 237 8.72 -4.24 -8.86
C HIS A 237 7.68 -4.57 -9.94
N GLY A 238 7.03 -5.73 -9.88
CA GLY A 238 5.90 -6.07 -10.75
C GLY A 238 6.28 -6.36 -12.21
N LEU A 239 7.55 -6.71 -12.47
CA LEU A 239 8.00 -7.09 -13.81
C LEU A 239 7.35 -8.41 -14.25
N PRO A 240 7.05 -8.59 -15.55
CA PRO A 240 6.64 -9.88 -16.08
C PRO A 240 7.68 -10.95 -15.77
N MET A 241 7.23 -12.17 -15.43
CA MET A 241 8.13 -13.27 -15.02
C MET A 241 9.25 -13.53 -16.03
N ARG A 242 8.95 -13.50 -17.34
CA ARG A 242 9.95 -13.70 -18.40
C ARG A 242 11.03 -12.61 -18.39
N THR A 243 10.63 -11.35 -18.22
CA THR A 243 11.55 -10.21 -18.14
C THR A 243 12.40 -10.28 -16.86
N ALA A 244 11.79 -10.62 -15.73
CA ALA A 244 12.54 -10.83 -14.48
C ALA A 244 13.56 -11.97 -14.62
N GLN A 245 13.18 -13.10 -15.23
CA GLN A 245 14.08 -14.22 -15.51
C GLN A 245 15.22 -13.84 -16.46
N GLN A 246 14.93 -13.07 -17.51
CA GLN A 246 15.95 -12.58 -18.43
C GLN A 246 17.02 -11.77 -17.69
N HIS A 247 16.61 -10.81 -16.85
CA HIS A 247 17.53 -10.01 -16.05
C HIS A 247 18.34 -10.83 -15.04
N VAL A 248 17.74 -11.87 -14.45
CA VAL A 248 18.47 -12.79 -13.57
C VAL A 248 19.51 -13.60 -14.36
N THR A 249 19.19 -14.03 -15.58
CA THR A 249 20.14 -14.73 -16.46
C THR A 249 21.30 -13.80 -16.87
N GLU A 250 21.01 -12.57 -17.29
CA GLU A 250 22.02 -11.55 -17.62
C GLU A 250 22.95 -11.29 -16.42
N ALA A 251 22.39 -11.13 -15.21
CA ALA A 251 23.17 -10.96 -14.00
C ALA A 251 24.03 -12.20 -13.68
N ARG A 252 23.49 -13.41 -13.86
CA ARG A 252 24.23 -14.66 -13.68
C ARG A 252 25.42 -14.76 -14.64
N GLU A 253 25.21 -14.46 -15.92
CA GLU A 253 26.26 -14.47 -16.94
C GLU A 253 27.37 -13.45 -16.61
N HIS A 254 27.00 -12.25 -16.15
CA HIS A 254 27.95 -11.24 -15.71
C HIS A 254 28.78 -11.69 -14.49
N LEU A 255 28.13 -12.33 -13.51
CA LEU A 255 28.83 -12.88 -12.33
C LEU A 255 29.75 -14.06 -12.69
N ALA A 256 29.33 -14.90 -13.63
CA ALA A 256 30.17 -15.98 -14.14
C ALA A 256 31.41 -15.46 -14.89
N ALA A 257 31.26 -14.37 -15.64
CA ALA A 257 32.36 -13.73 -16.37
C ALA A 257 33.37 -13.03 -15.45
N THR A 258 32.89 -12.40 -14.37
CA THR A 258 33.75 -11.67 -13.42
C THR A 258 34.36 -12.58 -12.33
N GLY A 259 33.69 -13.69 -12.00
CA GLY A 259 34.12 -14.61 -10.95
C GLY A 259 34.05 -14.03 -9.53
N ARG A 260 33.43 -12.86 -9.35
CA ARG A 260 33.32 -12.18 -8.05
C ARG A 260 32.01 -12.53 -7.35
N ALA A 261 31.98 -12.29 -6.03
CA ALA A 261 30.75 -12.43 -5.27
C ALA A 261 29.72 -11.38 -5.70
N ALA A 262 28.45 -11.78 -5.82
CA ALA A 262 27.36 -10.95 -6.33
C ALA A 262 27.25 -9.62 -5.60
N GLN A 263 27.32 -9.66 -4.27
CA GLN A 263 27.21 -8.48 -3.43
C GLN A 263 28.41 -7.52 -3.54
N GLN A 264 29.59 -8.03 -3.90
CA GLN A 264 30.78 -7.19 -4.09
C GLN A 264 30.77 -6.49 -5.44
N GLU A 265 30.30 -7.19 -6.49
CA GLU A 265 30.30 -6.64 -7.85
C GLU A 265 29.07 -5.78 -8.14
N LEU A 266 27.87 -6.24 -7.75
CA LEU A 266 26.59 -5.60 -8.08
C LEU A 266 25.98 -4.83 -6.90
N GLY A 267 26.56 -4.95 -5.71
CA GLY A 267 26.07 -4.32 -4.49
C GLY A 267 24.88 -5.03 -3.86
N GLN A 268 24.08 -4.28 -3.10
CA GLN A 268 22.89 -4.82 -2.44
C GLN A 268 21.80 -5.15 -3.46
N VAL A 269 21.21 -6.34 -3.36
CA VAL A 269 20.22 -6.85 -4.32
C VAL A 269 19.00 -5.94 -4.44
N GLU A 270 18.55 -5.32 -3.35
CA GLU A 270 17.42 -4.39 -3.35
C GLU A 270 17.72 -3.12 -4.14
N ILE A 271 18.94 -2.57 -4.00
CA ILE A 271 19.36 -1.36 -4.73
C ILE A 271 19.56 -1.69 -6.21
N TYR A 272 20.17 -2.84 -6.52
CA TYR A 272 20.35 -3.30 -7.90
C TYR A 272 19.01 -3.51 -8.60
N ALA A 273 18.06 -4.20 -7.96
CA ALA A 273 16.71 -4.42 -8.50
C ALA A 273 15.96 -3.10 -8.74
N MET A 274 16.06 -2.16 -7.80
CA MET A 274 15.49 -0.82 -7.94
C MET A 274 16.06 -0.12 -9.18
N ASN A 275 17.39 -0.02 -9.29
CA ASN A 275 18.06 0.64 -10.41
C ASN A 275 17.71 0.01 -11.76
N LEU A 276 17.57 -1.31 -11.81
CA LEU A 276 17.18 -2.02 -13.04
C LEU A 276 15.74 -1.70 -13.48
N THR A 277 14.88 -1.33 -12.53
CA THR A 277 13.47 -1.00 -12.77
C THR A 277 13.21 0.49 -12.86
N ASP A 278 14.20 1.33 -12.54
CA ASP A 278 14.10 2.77 -12.66
C ASP A 278 14.14 3.16 -14.14
N GLY A 279 12.97 3.51 -14.66
CA GLY A 279 12.76 3.86 -16.06
C GLY A 279 11.28 4.11 -16.36
N PRO A 280 10.95 4.57 -17.59
CA PRO A 280 9.59 4.93 -17.97
C PRO A 280 8.59 3.76 -17.86
N ILE A 281 9.09 2.52 -17.93
CA ILE A 281 8.30 1.30 -17.76
C ILE A 281 7.65 1.24 -16.37
N ARG A 282 8.28 1.81 -15.34
CA ARG A 282 7.79 1.81 -13.96
C ARG A 282 6.45 2.54 -13.83
N GLU A 283 6.27 3.66 -14.53
CA GLU A 283 5.03 4.44 -14.50
C GLU A 283 3.87 3.68 -15.13
N VAL A 284 4.10 3.08 -16.30
CA VAL A 284 3.11 2.26 -16.99
C VAL A 284 2.68 1.07 -16.13
N GLN A 285 3.64 0.38 -15.52
CA GLN A 285 3.35 -0.75 -14.63
C GLN A 285 2.60 -0.33 -13.37
N ARG A 286 2.95 0.82 -12.79
CA ARG A 286 2.25 1.41 -11.64
C ARG A 286 0.78 1.69 -11.99
N VAL A 287 0.51 2.34 -13.12
CA VAL A 287 -0.87 2.64 -13.55
C VAL A 287 -1.65 1.33 -13.76
N ARG A 288 -1.05 0.34 -14.43
CA ARG A 288 -1.70 -0.95 -14.68
C ARG A 288 -2.08 -1.69 -13.39
N HIS A 289 -1.15 -1.78 -12.43
CA HIS A 289 -1.42 -2.48 -11.17
C HIS A 289 -2.41 -1.74 -10.30
N GLN A 290 -2.37 -0.41 -10.28
CA GLN A 290 -3.37 0.39 -9.60
C GLN A 290 -4.76 0.17 -10.20
N PHE A 291 -4.86 0.09 -11.53
CA PHE A 291 -6.10 -0.21 -12.23
C PHE A 291 -6.61 -1.62 -11.91
N LEU A 292 -5.73 -2.63 -11.93
CA LEU A 292 -6.08 -4.00 -11.54
C LEU A 292 -6.52 -4.08 -10.08
N GLY A 293 -5.82 -3.40 -9.18
CA GLY A 293 -6.15 -3.30 -7.77
C GLY A 293 -7.53 -2.68 -7.57
N SER A 294 -7.81 -1.56 -8.23
CA SER A 294 -9.15 -0.93 -8.17
C SER A 294 -10.23 -1.84 -8.74
N LEU A 295 -10.01 -2.48 -9.88
CA LEU A 295 -10.97 -3.43 -10.48
C LEU A 295 -11.25 -4.61 -9.55
N SER A 296 -10.21 -5.17 -8.93
CA SER A 296 -10.38 -6.28 -8.00
C SER A 296 -11.17 -5.86 -6.76
N SER A 297 -10.89 -4.67 -6.20
CA SER A 297 -11.66 -4.14 -5.08
C SER A 297 -13.11 -3.87 -5.48
N MET A 298 -13.35 -3.32 -6.68
CA MET A 298 -14.67 -3.06 -7.22
C MET A 298 -15.45 -4.35 -7.44
N ALA A 299 -14.80 -5.42 -7.94
CA ALA A 299 -15.41 -6.73 -8.10
C ALA A 299 -15.81 -7.35 -6.76
N VAL A 300 -14.95 -7.26 -5.74
CA VAL A 300 -15.27 -7.73 -4.38
C VAL A 300 -16.46 -6.96 -3.81
N PHE A 301 -16.45 -5.62 -3.91
CA PHE A 301 -17.58 -4.80 -3.48
C PHE A 301 -18.85 -5.10 -4.25
N ALA A 302 -18.78 -5.32 -5.56
CA ALA A 302 -19.92 -5.67 -6.39
C ALA A 302 -20.51 -7.01 -5.97
N VAL A 303 -19.67 -8.04 -5.73
CA VAL A 303 -20.14 -9.35 -5.25
C VAL A 303 -20.80 -9.22 -3.88
N LEU A 304 -20.17 -8.51 -2.94
CA LEU A 304 -20.76 -8.26 -1.62
C LEU A 304 -22.09 -7.53 -1.73
N PHE A 305 -22.17 -6.51 -2.60
CA PHE A 305 -23.38 -5.75 -2.84
C PHE A 305 -24.49 -6.59 -3.49
N THR A 306 -24.16 -7.40 -4.50
CA THR A 306 -25.11 -8.31 -5.13
C THR A 306 -25.64 -9.33 -4.12
N LEU A 307 -24.76 -9.94 -3.31
CA LEU A 307 -25.17 -10.87 -2.26
C LEU A 307 -26.14 -10.22 -1.27
N THR A 308 -25.91 -8.96 -0.89
CA THR A 308 -26.84 -8.23 -0.02
C THR A 308 -28.16 -7.86 -0.69
N LEU A 309 -28.17 -7.61 -2.01
CA LEU A 309 -29.38 -7.28 -2.76
C LEU A 309 -30.26 -8.51 -3.05
N THR A 310 -29.65 -9.69 -3.23
CA THR A 310 -30.37 -10.93 -3.53
C THR A 310 -31.02 -11.56 -2.28
N ASP A 311 -30.68 -11.11 -1.07
CA ASP A 311 -31.33 -11.54 0.18
C ASP A 311 -32.59 -10.66 0.41
N SER A 312 -33.60 -10.83 -0.45
CA SER A 312 -34.80 -9.97 -0.50
C SER A 312 -35.70 -10.05 0.74
N ASP A 313 -35.50 -11.05 1.59
CA ASP A 313 -36.30 -11.27 2.80
C ASP A 313 -35.67 -10.64 4.06
N SER A 314 -34.49 -10.03 3.94
CA SER A 314 -33.80 -9.41 5.07
C SER A 314 -34.44 -8.06 5.45
N GLY A 315 -35.22 -8.03 6.54
CA GLY A 315 -35.84 -6.82 7.07
C GLY A 315 -34.85 -5.75 7.59
N GLY A 316 -35.34 -4.52 7.77
CA GLY A 316 -34.80 -3.42 8.60
C GLY A 316 -33.38 -2.87 8.34
N ALA A 317 -32.36 -3.73 8.27
CA ALA A 317 -30.94 -3.37 8.26
C ALA A 317 -30.30 -3.32 6.86
N THR A 318 -30.90 -3.97 5.87
CA THR A 318 -30.57 -3.87 4.44
C THR A 318 -30.32 -2.43 3.96
N PRO A 319 -31.18 -1.42 4.24
CA PRO A 319 -30.94 -0.05 3.78
C PRO A 319 -29.65 0.55 4.33
N TRP A 320 -29.26 0.22 5.57
CA TRP A 320 -28.02 0.71 6.18
C TRP A 320 -26.78 0.05 5.57
N VAL A 321 -26.85 -1.25 5.29
CA VAL A 321 -25.79 -1.98 4.60
C VAL A 321 -25.59 -1.44 3.18
N HIS A 322 -26.67 -1.18 2.45
CA HIS A 322 -26.60 -0.53 1.14
C HIS A 322 -26.04 0.88 1.23
N ALA A 323 -26.42 1.67 2.23
CA ALA A 323 -25.86 3.02 2.44
C ALA A 323 -24.35 2.97 2.68
N VAL A 324 -23.87 2.05 3.53
CA VAL A 324 -22.43 1.88 3.79
C VAL A 324 -21.69 1.42 2.53
N LEU A 325 -22.21 0.42 1.82
CA LEU A 325 -21.60 -0.08 0.58
C LEU A 325 -21.59 1.01 -0.51
N PHE A 326 -22.64 1.82 -0.61
CA PHE A 326 -22.73 2.93 -1.55
C PHE A 326 -21.72 4.03 -1.22
N VAL A 327 -21.58 4.41 0.05
CA VAL A 327 -20.58 5.39 0.50
C VAL A 327 -19.17 4.88 0.27
N CYS A 328 -18.89 3.61 0.59
CA CYS A 328 -17.59 3.00 0.34
C CYS A 328 -17.26 2.93 -1.16
N SER A 329 -18.22 2.49 -2.00
CA SER A 329 -18.08 2.44 -3.45
C SER A 329 -17.86 3.83 -4.04
N GLY A 330 -18.63 4.83 -3.59
CA GLY A 330 -18.48 6.22 -3.98
C GLY A 330 -17.11 6.80 -3.60
N ALA A 331 -16.62 6.51 -2.39
CA ALA A 331 -15.27 6.93 -1.97
C ALA A 331 -14.18 6.30 -2.85
N VAL A 332 -14.28 5.02 -3.18
CA VAL A 332 -13.37 4.33 -4.10
C VAL A 332 -13.44 4.96 -5.50
N ALA A 333 -14.63 5.21 -6.03
CA ALA A 333 -14.82 5.85 -7.33
C ALA A 333 -14.24 7.29 -7.38
N VAL A 334 -14.43 8.09 -6.33
CA VAL A 334 -13.89 9.46 -6.24
C VAL A 334 -12.36 9.43 -6.18
N THR A 335 -11.77 8.54 -5.37
CA THR A 335 -10.30 8.41 -5.31
C THR A 335 -9.73 7.98 -6.66
N PHE A 336 -10.42 7.11 -7.38
CA PHE A 336 -10.05 6.68 -8.73
C PHE A 336 -10.16 7.83 -9.75
N LEU A 337 -11.27 8.57 -9.76
CA LEU A 337 -11.48 9.71 -10.67
C LEU A 337 -10.50 10.86 -10.43
N ARG A 338 -10.20 11.20 -9.18
CA ARG A 338 -9.17 12.20 -8.85
C ARG A 338 -7.81 11.80 -9.38
N LYS A 339 -7.51 10.51 -9.36
CA LYS A 339 -6.23 9.96 -9.81
C LYS A 339 -6.11 9.91 -11.32
N MET A 340 -7.19 9.58 -12.04
CA MET A 340 -7.23 9.66 -13.51
C MET A 340 -7.16 11.10 -14.04
N ARG A 341 -7.58 12.09 -13.23
CA ARG A 341 -7.41 13.52 -13.54
C ARG A 341 -6.01 14.05 -13.24
N GLY A 342 -5.06 13.21 -12.86
CA GLY A 342 -3.64 13.57 -12.79
C GLY A 342 -3.12 14.12 -14.12
N PRO A 343 -2.02 14.89 -14.12
CA PRO A 343 -1.71 15.89 -15.13
C PRO A 343 -1.48 15.29 -16.52
N VAL A 344 -2.54 15.26 -17.34
CA VAL A 344 -2.46 15.02 -18.79
C VAL A 344 -1.90 16.25 -19.52
N ASN A 345 -1.78 17.38 -18.84
CA ASN A 345 -1.31 18.63 -19.42
C ASN A 345 0.18 18.77 -19.12
N HIS A 346 1.07 18.41 -20.07
CA HIS A 346 2.34 19.10 -20.36
C HIS A 346 3.19 18.40 -21.45
N ALA A 347 2.82 17.20 -21.92
CA ALA A 347 3.56 16.52 -22.99
C ALA A 347 3.34 17.09 -24.41
N GLY A 348 2.56 18.17 -24.56
CA GLY A 348 2.18 18.75 -25.87
C GLY A 348 2.91 20.05 -26.28
N GLN A 349 3.92 20.50 -25.53
CA GLN A 349 4.73 21.66 -25.90
C GLN A 349 6.22 21.32 -25.77
N ARG A 350 6.75 20.57 -26.76
CA ARG A 350 8.16 20.57 -27.11
C ARG A 350 8.31 20.58 -28.61
#